data_AF-A0A3T1D6W8-F1
#
_entry.id   AF-A0A3T1D6W8-F1
#
_cell.length_a   1.000
_cell.length_b   1.000
_cell.length_c   1.000
_cell.angle_alpha   90.00
_cell.angle_beta   90.00
_cell.angle_gamma   90.00
#
_symmetry.space_group_name_H-M   'P 1'
#
loop_
_entity.id
_entity.type
_entity.pdbx_description
1 polymer ?
#
loop_
_entity_poly.entity_id
_entity_poly.type
_entity_poly.pdbx_seq_one_letter_code
_entity_poly.pdbx_strand_id
1 'polypeptide(L)'
;MKTVQQDLFENPYPGRTLIVGMTPSGSHYVQVYWIMGRSTNSRNRVFELDGWSVKNKALDPAQMEDPSLIIYYPIRHWENVHIVSNGDQTDTIYDGLQHNRTFEQSLMLREFEPDAPHFTPRISAVINTDLKQYSLSILKTHENDPSVCLRNSYQYSKFKSGIGHCIHTYNSEQNGVLKPFEGDPFEVPLFDSNNEIADFYWERINAENKIALLVKFINVSNQDIQFQIRNKHSTNGTL
;
A
#
# COMPACT_ATOMS: atom_id res chain seq x y z
N MET A 1 -15.23 19.03 -14.02
CA MET A 1 -15.12 17.70 -13.38
C MET A 1 -13.69 17.58 -12.89
N LYS A 2 -13.49 17.27 -11.61
CA LYS A 2 -12.15 16.97 -11.08
C LYS A 2 -11.74 15.58 -11.55
N THR A 3 -10.46 15.36 -11.78
CA THR A 3 -9.95 14.02 -12.08
C THR A 3 -9.76 13.26 -10.76
N VAL A 4 -9.88 11.93 -10.78
CA VAL A 4 -9.65 11.09 -9.57
C VAL A 4 -8.24 11.30 -8.98
N GLN A 5 -7.28 11.69 -9.82
CA GLN A 5 -5.94 12.09 -9.39
C GLN A 5 -5.95 13.39 -8.54
N GLN A 6 -6.81 14.37 -8.86
CA GLN A 6 -6.98 15.57 -8.06
C GLN A 6 -7.62 15.22 -6.71
N ASP A 7 -8.61 14.33 -6.71
CA ASP A 7 -9.29 13.89 -5.49
C ASP A 7 -8.32 13.18 -4.51
N LEU A 8 -7.32 12.44 -4.99
CA LEU A 8 -6.32 11.81 -4.11
C LEU A 8 -5.56 12.80 -3.22
N PHE A 9 -5.24 13.98 -3.76
CA PHE A 9 -4.46 14.99 -3.05
C PHE A 9 -5.33 16.05 -2.36
N GLU A 10 -6.56 16.25 -2.84
CA GLU A 10 -7.54 17.13 -2.22
C GLU A 10 -8.30 16.46 -1.08
N ASN A 11 -8.43 15.13 -1.09
CA ASN A 11 -8.96 14.37 0.03
C ASN A 11 -8.01 14.52 1.24
N PRO A 12 -8.50 15.04 2.38
CA PRO A 12 -7.65 15.26 3.54
C PRO A 12 -7.06 13.96 4.12
N TYR A 13 -7.66 12.80 3.84
CA TYR A 13 -7.26 11.54 4.44
C TYR A 13 -7.67 10.28 3.63
N PRO A 14 -6.99 9.96 2.51
CA PRO A 14 -7.18 8.69 1.81
C PRO A 14 -6.72 7.46 2.63
N GLY A 15 -5.97 7.70 3.71
CA GLY A 15 -5.50 6.67 4.63
C GLY A 15 -4.23 5.98 4.14
N ARG A 16 -4.30 4.67 3.93
CA ARG A 16 -3.19 3.90 3.32
C ARG A 16 -3.45 3.82 1.83
N THR A 17 -2.40 3.96 1.04
CA THR A 17 -2.51 3.96 -0.42
C THR A 17 -1.39 3.15 -1.01
N LEU A 18 -1.70 2.39 -2.06
CA LEU A 18 -0.73 1.67 -2.86
C LEU A 18 -0.85 2.05 -4.33
N ILE A 19 0.28 2.06 -5.02
CA ILE A 19 0.38 2.24 -6.47
C ILE A 19 1.26 1.13 -7.02
N VAL A 20 0.83 0.52 -8.12
CA VAL A 20 1.65 -0.44 -8.88
C VAL A 20 1.70 -0.06 -10.35
N GLY A 21 2.90 -0.08 -10.93
CA GLY A 21 3.08 0.28 -12.33
C GLY A 21 4.51 0.10 -12.82
N MET A 22 4.88 0.87 -13.83
CA MET A 22 6.20 0.82 -14.46
C MET A 22 6.70 2.22 -14.79
N THR A 23 8.01 2.41 -14.74
CA THR A 23 8.67 3.68 -15.07
C THR A 23 8.47 4.05 -16.56
N PRO A 24 8.59 5.34 -16.94
CA PRO A 24 8.48 5.76 -18.34
C PRO A 24 9.44 5.04 -19.29
N SER A 25 10.69 4.81 -18.86
CA SER A 25 11.69 4.06 -19.64
C SER A 25 11.38 2.57 -19.78
N GLY A 26 10.44 2.04 -19.00
CA GLY A 26 10.15 0.60 -18.95
C GLY A 26 11.24 -0.23 -18.27
N SER A 27 12.21 0.40 -17.62
CA SER A 27 13.37 -0.27 -17.00
C SER A 27 13.07 -0.85 -15.63
N HIS A 28 12.06 -0.34 -14.92
CA HIS A 28 11.69 -0.80 -13.59
C HIS A 28 10.18 -0.98 -13.43
N TYR A 29 9.78 -2.07 -12.78
CA TYR A 29 8.49 -2.15 -12.12
C TYR A 29 8.53 -1.36 -10.82
N VAL A 30 7.39 -0.76 -10.45
CA VAL A 30 7.29 0.16 -9.31
C VAL A 30 6.17 -0.26 -8.39
N GLN A 31 6.46 -0.31 -7.09
CA GLN A 31 5.47 -0.30 -6.02
C GLN A 31 5.66 0.96 -5.18
N VAL A 32 4.63 1.78 -5.02
CA VAL A 32 4.61 2.89 -4.06
C VAL A 32 3.61 2.53 -2.97
N TYR A 33 3.98 2.77 -1.72
CA TYR A 33 3.07 2.56 -0.60
C TYR A 33 3.28 3.64 0.45
N TRP A 34 2.21 4.19 0.99
CA TRP A 34 2.31 5.11 2.12
C TRP A 34 1.22 4.88 3.14
N ILE A 35 1.53 5.33 4.36
CA ILE A 35 0.63 5.34 5.49
C ILE A 35 0.40 6.76 5.99
N MET A 36 -0.85 7.01 6.36
CA MET A 36 -1.29 8.19 7.06
C MET A 36 -1.86 7.81 8.43
N GLY A 37 -1.86 8.74 9.38
CA GLY A 37 -2.35 8.55 10.74
C GLY A 37 -2.98 9.82 11.30
N ARG A 38 -4.05 9.67 12.08
CA ARG A 38 -4.75 10.78 12.78
C ARG A 38 -4.68 10.66 14.29
N SER A 39 -4.86 9.45 14.82
CA SER A 39 -4.73 9.12 16.24
C SER A 39 -3.27 8.97 16.66
N THR A 40 -3.00 9.09 17.97
CA THR A 40 -1.67 8.82 18.54
C THR A 40 -1.13 7.46 18.10
N ASN A 41 -1.93 6.39 18.24
CA ASN A 41 -1.54 5.04 17.86
C ASN A 41 -1.22 4.92 16.35
N SER A 42 -2.02 5.52 15.47
CA SER A 42 -1.78 5.49 14.02
C SER A 42 -0.65 6.43 13.56
N ARG A 43 -0.26 7.41 14.38
CA ARG A 43 0.90 8.29 14.15
C ARG A 43 2.21 7.66 14.61
N ASN A 44 2.14 6.74 15.56
CA ASN A 44 3.27 6.05 16.18
C ASN A 44 3.84 4.94 15.27
N ARG A 45 4.24 5.27 14.03
CA ARG A 45 4.69 4.27 13.04
C ARG A 45 5.84 4.76 12.18
N VAL A 46 6.69 3.84 11.76
CA VAL A 46 7.88 4.07 10.92
C VAL A 46 8.13 2.83 10.04
N PHE A 47 8.54 3.08 8.80
CA PHE A 47 9.07 2.04 7.93
C PHE A 47 10.57 1.82 8.19
N GLU A 48 10.95 0.57 8.38
CA GLU A 48 12.33 0.12 8.55
C GLU A 48 12.65 -0.95 7.50
N LEU A 49 13.83 -0.84 6.89
CA LEU A 49 14.31 -1.84 5.94
C LEU A 49 14.73 -3.10 6.70
N ASP A 50 14.27 -4.25 6.24
CA ASP A 50 14.60 -5.57 6.80
C ASP A 50 15.01 -6.50 5.64
N GLY A 51 16.28 -6.40 5.23
CA GLY A 51 16.81 -7.05 4.04
C GLY A 51 16.06 -6.63 2.76
N TRP A 52 15.37 -7.58 2.14
CA TRP A 52 14.55 -7.37 0.93
C TRP A 52 13.07 -7.07 1.22
N SER A 53 12.74 -6.89 2.49
CA SER A 53 11.40 -6.57 2.99
C SER A 53 11.43 -5.21 3.68
N VAL A 54 10.24 -4.65 3.92
CA VAL A 54 10.07 -3.45 4.74
C VAL A 54 9.13 -3.80 5.86
N LYS A 55 9.52 -3.45 7.09
CA LYS A 55 8.71 -3.63 8.29
C LYS A 55 8.07 -2.30 8.68
N ASN A 56 6.77 -2.32 8.92
CA ASN A 56 6.08 -1.25 9.63
C ASN A 56 6.15 -1.57 11.13
N LYS A 57 6.75 -0.69 11.94
CA LYS A 57 6.88 -0.87 13.40
C LYS A 57 6.46 0.39 14.13
N ALA A 58 6.24 0.29 15.45
CA ALA A 58 6.07 1.48 16.25
C ALA A 58 7.33 2.35 16.28
N LEU A 59 7.11 3.65 16.33
CA LEU A 59 8.17 4.61 16.63
C LEU A 59 8.56 4.52 18.10
N ASP A 60 7.57 4.48 19.00
CA ASP A 60 7.71 4.28 20.44
C ASP A 60 6.86 3.07 20.88
N PRO A 61 7.48 1.92 21.20
CA PRO A 61 6.75 0.75 21.68
C PRO A 61 5.89 1.00 22.93
N ALA A 62 6.23 1.99 23.76
CA ALA A 62 5.47 2.29 24.98
C ALA A 62 4.14 3.02 24.72
N GLN A 63 3.98 3.62 23.52
CA GLN A 63 2.77 4.33 23.09
C GLN A 63 1.89 3.46 22.18
N MET A 64 2.13 2.15 22.14
CA MET A 64 1.38 1.21 21.33
C MET A 64 0.27 0.57 22.17
N GLU A 65 -0.98 0.76 21.74
CA GLU A 65 -2.14 0.14 22.38
C GLU A 65 -2.44 -1.24 21.79
N ASP A 66 -2.50 -1.33 20.46
CA ASP A 66 -2.75 -2.58 19.73
C ASP A 66 -1.68 -2.79 18.64
N PRO A 67 -0.81 -3.81 18.78
CA PRO A 67 0.22 -4.13 17.79
C PRO A 67 -0.33 -4.73 16.49
N SER A 68 -1.52 -5.34 16.51
CA SER A 68 -1.98 -6.24 15.43
C SER A 68 -2.21 -5.52 14.10
N LEU A 69 -2.62 -4.25 14.15
CA LEU A 69 -2.84 -3.40 12.97
C LEU A 69 -1.64 -2.47 12.69
N ILE A 70 -0.59 -2.53 13.51
CA ILE A 70 0.60 -1.69 13.40
C ILE A 70 1.80 -2.49 12.90
N ILE A 71 2.10 -3.63 13.51
CA ILE A 71 3.31 -4.38 13.21
C ILE A 71 3.00 -5.39 12.10
N TYR A 72 3.40 -5.07 10.89
CA TYR A 72 3.30 -5.96 9.74
C TYR A 72 4.39 -5.64 8.72
N TYR A 73 4.58 -6.53 7.75
CA TYR A 73 5.46 -6.31 6.62
C TYR A 73 4.65 -5.78 5.44
N PRO A 74 4.65 -4.47 5.13
CA PRO A 74 4.00 -3.96 3.93
C PRO A 74 4.59 -4.53 2.65
N ILE A 75 5.87 -4.92 2.65
CA ILE A 75 6.57 -5.46 1.48
C ILE A 75 7.16 -6.83 1.79
N ARG A 76 6.83 -7.79 0.93
CA ARG A 76 7.51 -9.09 0.83
C ARG A 76 7.69 -9.47 -0.65
N HIS A 77 8.46 -10.51 -0.92
CA HIS A 77 8.47 -11.15 -2.24
C HIS A 77 8.73 -12.64 -2.07
N TRP A 78 8.10 -13.45 -2.92
CA TRP A 78 8.36 -14.89 -3.04
C TRP A 78 8.71 -15.16 -4.49
N GLU A 79 9.94 -15.62 -4.73
CA GLU A 79 10.49 -15.80 -6.08
C GLU A 79 10.26 -14.53 -6.94
N ASN A 80 9.58 -14.68 -8.07
CA ASN A 80 9.23 -13.66 -9.06
C ASN A 80 7.93 -12.89 -8.74
N VAL A 81 7.35 -13.08 -7.55
CA VAL A 81 6.12 -12.39 -7.11
C VAL A 81 6.43 -11.40 -5.99
N HIS A 82 6.29 -10.10 -6.29
CA HIS A 82 6.53 -9.01 -5.34
C HIS A 82 5.21 -8.50 -4.77
N ILE A 83 5.09 -8.46 -3.44
CA ILE A 83 3.85 -8.22 -2.72
C ILE A 83 3.92 -6.86 -2.02
N VAL A 84 2.83 -6.10 -2.09
CA VAL A 84 2.61 -4.91 -1.28
C VAL A 84 1.20 -4.91 -0.69
N SER A 85 1.04 -4.61 0.61
CA SER A 85 -0.29 -4.49 1.23
C SER A 85 -0.27 -3.56 2.46
N ASN A 86 -1.46 -3.20 2.97
CA ASN A 86 -1.61 -2.35 4.15
C ASN A 86 -1.77 -3.08 5.49
N GLY A 87 -1.49 -4.38 5.55
CA GLY A 87 -1.61 -5.15 6.79
C GLY A 87 -0.92 -6.51 6.74
N ASP A 88 -1.20 -7.32 7.75
CA ASP A 88 -0.71 -8.70 7.90
C ASP A 88 -1.21 -9.67 6.81
N GLN A 89 -2.15 -9.26 5.95
CA GLN A 89 -2.50 -10.04 4.76
C GLN A 89 -1.32 -10.19 3.79
N THR A 90 -0.28 -9.34 3.88
CA THR A 90 0.97 -9.58 3.14
C THR A 90 1.54 -10.97 3.45
N ASP A 91 1.53 -11.37 4.72
CA ASP A 91 2.07 -12.66 5.16
C ASP A 91 1.14 -13.79 4.75
N THR A 92 -0.18 -13.57 4.78
CA THR A 92 -1.15 -14.54 4.23
C THR A 92 -0.94 -14.81 2.74
N ILE A 93 -0.65 -13.76 1.95
CA ILE A 93 -0.33 -13.90 0.51
C ILE A 93 1.01 -14.61 0.33
N TYR A 94 2.03 -14.20 1.07
CA TYR A 94 3.36 -14.79 1.01
C TYR A 94 3.32 -16.30 1.31
N ASP A 95 2.72 -16.69 2.44
CA ASP A 95 2.55 -18.09 2.82
C ASP A 95 1.70 -18.85 1.81
N GLY A 96 0.69 -18.20 1.23
CA GLY A 96 -0.12 -18.80 0.17
C GLY A 96 0.68 -19.15 -1.07
N LEU A 97 1.55 -18.24 -1.53
CA LEU A 97 2.42 -18.48 -2.68
C LEU A 97 3.41 -19.63 -2.43
N GLN A 98 3.98 -19.72 -1.21
CA GLN A 98 4.84 -20.84 -0.81
C GLN A 98 4.13 -22.20 -0.86
N HIS A 99 2.80 -22.19 -0.70
CA HIS A 99 1.95 -23.38 -0.76
C HIS A 99 1.14 -23.47 -2.06
N ASN A 100 1.63 -22.87 -3.15
CA ASN A 100 1.03 -22.92 -4.49
C ASN A 100 -0.41 -22.39 -4.60
N ARG A 101 -0.82 -21.49 -3.70
CA ARG A 101 -2.09 -20.74 -3.84
C ARG A 101 -1.87 -19.47 -4.62
N THR A 102 -2.87 -19.07 -5.41
CA THR A 102 -2.85 -17.77 -6.09
C THR A 102 -3.01 -16.62 -5.08
N PHE A 103 -2.72 -15.41 -5.55
CA PHE A 103 -2.97 -14.16 -4.82
C PHE A 103 -4.42 -14.08 -4.32
N GLU A 104 -5.38 -14.36 -5.20
CA GLU A 104 -6.82 -14.31 -4.89
C GLU A 104 -7.23 -15.41 -3.92
N GLN A 105 -6.75 -16.65 -4.12
CA GLN A 105 -7.04 -17.77 -3.22
C GLN A 105 -6.54 -17.49 -1.80
N SER A 106 -5.39 -16.85 -1.67
CA SER A 106 -4.81 -16.49 -0.37
C SER A 106 -5.66 -15.45 0.35
N LEU A 107 -6.18 -14.45 -0.39
CA LEU A 107 -7.03 -13.40 0.16
C LEU A 107 -8.43 -13.85 0.58
N MET A 108 -8.89 -15.03 0.16
CA MET A 108 -10.16 -15.62 0.63
C MET A 108 -10.18 -15.87 2.15
N LEU A 109 -9.01 -15.96 2.79
CA LEU A 109 -8.87 -16.17 4.24
C LEU A 109 -8.97 -14.87 5.06
N ARG A 110 -9.09 -13.73 4.40
CA ARG A 110 -9.07 -12.40 5.02
C ARG A 110 -10.35 -11.65 4.72
N GLU A 111 -10.66 -10.64 5.52
CA GLU A 111 -11.71 -9.65 5.28
C GLU A 111 -11.15 -8.25 5.55
N PHE A 112 -11.98 -7.22 5.59
CA PHE A 112 -11.58 -5.90 6.08
C PHE A 112 -11.01 -5.96 7.53
N GLU A 113 -10.38 -4.88 7.98
CA GLU A 113 -9.85 -4.80 9.35
C GLU A 113 -11.01 -4.75 10.38
N PRO A 114 -10.89 -5.44 11.53
CA PRO A 114 -11.95 -5.48 12.54
C PRO A 114 -11.93 -4.24 13.46
N ASP A 115 -11.79 -3.04 12.88
CA ASP A 115 -11.61 -1.75 13.58
C ASP A 115 -12.88 -0.89 13.52
N ALA A 116 -13.98 -1.40 14.06
CA ALA A 116 -15.24 -0.66 14.14
C ALA A 116 -15.02 0.75 14.76
N PRO A 117 -15.67 1.81 14.24
CA PRO A 117 -16.69 1.80 13.18
C PRO A 117 -16.11 1.93 11.76
N HIS A 118 -14.79 1.91 11.59
CA HIS A 118 -14.15 2.19 10.30
C HIS A 118 -14.18 1.00 9.35
N PHE A 119 -13.98 -0.22 9.86
CA PHE A 119 -13.91 -1.44 9.06
C PHE A 119 -12.97 -1.29 7.87
N THR A 120 -11.74 -0.92 8.16
CA THR A 120 -10.81 -0.40 7.19
C THR A 120 -10.55 -1.41 6.09
N PRO A 121 -10.62 -1.00 4.81
CA PRO A 121 -10.30 -1.91 3.73
C PRO A 121 -8.87 -2.47 3.81
N ARG A 122 -8.75 -3.75 3.46
CA ARG A 122 -7.45 -4.36 3.16
C ARG A 122 -7.16 -4.23 1.68
N ILE A 123 -6.22 -3.35 1.34
CA ILE A 123 -5.69 -3.17 -0.01
C ILE A 123 -4.40 -3.97 -0.17
N SER A 124 -4.28 -4.66 -1.29
CA SER A 124 -3.11 -5.49 -1.63
C SER A 124 -2.80 -5.39 -3.11
N ALA A 125 -1.54 -5.60 -3.49
CA ALA A 125 -1.16 -5.76 -4.87
C ALA A 125 0.04 -6.69 -5.02
N VAL A 126 0.13 -7.35 -6.18
CA VAL A 126 1.26 -8.19 -6.55
C VAL A 126 1.78 -7.82 -7.93
N ILE A 127 3.09 -7.90 -8.13
CA ILE A 127 3.75 -7.88 -9.44
C ILE A 127 4.33 -9.27 -9.68
N ASN A 128 3.99 -9.89 -10.81
CA ASN A 128 4.64 -11.10 -11.30
C ASN A 128 5.62 -10.71 -12.42
N THR A 129 6.92 -10.80 -12.15
CA THR A 129 7.98 -10.37 -13.08
C THR A 129 8.14 -11.31 -14.26
N ASP A 130 7.84 -12.60 -14.10
CA ASP A 130 7.92 -13.59 -15.18
C ASP A 130 6.80 -13.39 -16.20
N LEU A 131 5.58 -13.19 -15.71
CA LEU A 131 4.41 -12.92 -16.55
C LEU A 131 4.36 -11.47 -17.04
N LYS A 132 5.13 -10.56 -16.42
CA LYS A 132 5.10 -9.12 -16.66
C LYS A 132 3.70 -8.54 -16.45
N GLN A 133 3.05 -8.99 -15.39
CA GLN A 133 1.68 -8.66 -15.00
C GLN A 133 1.62 -8.17 -13.57
N TYR A 134 0.52 -7.52 -13.22
CA TYR A 134 0.26 -7.15 -11.84
C TYR A 134 -1.24 -7.21 -11.55
N SER A 135 -1.55 -7.30 -10.27
CA SER A 135 -2.93 -7.37 -9.79
C SER A 135 -3.08 -6.53 -8.53
N LEU A 136 -4.25 -5.93 -8.37
CA LEU A 136 -4.66 -5.18 -7.20
C LEU A 136 -5.90 -5.84 -6.60
N SER A 137 -6.06 -5.78 -5.29
CA SER A 137 -7.25 -6.24 -4.58
C SER A 137 -7.62 -5.30 -3.45
N ILE A 138 -8.92 -5.20 -3.18
CA ILE A 138 -9.48 -4.54 -2.01
C ILE A 138 -10.56 -5.42 -1.39
N LEU A 139 -10.42 -5.65 -0.08
CA LEU A 139 -11.43 -6.31 0.77
C LEU A 139 -12.07 -5.24 1.64
N LYS A 140 -13.39 -5.01 1.51
CA LYS A 140 -14.08 -3.89 2.16
C LYS A 140 -15.52 -4.21 2.51
N THR A 141 -16.09 -3.44 3.42
CA THR A 141 -17.54 -3.37 3.65
C THR A 141 -18.25 -2.56 2.55
N HIS A 142 -19.56 -2.77 2.39
CA HIS A 142 -20.43 -1.80 1.73
C HIS A 142 -20.90 -0.77 2.77
N GLU A 143 -20.55 0.51 2.60
CA GLU A 143 -20.99 1.62 3.49
C GLU A 143 -20.70 1.44 5.01
N ASN A 144 -19.63 0.72 5.38
CA ASN A 144 -19.30 0.33 6.76
C ASN A 144 -20.28 -0.68 7.39
N ASP A 145 -21.11 -1.37 6.60
CA ASP A 145 -21.84 -2.55 7.06
C ASP A 145 -20.91 -3.79 7.04
N PRO A 146 -20.57 -4.37 8.20
CA PRO A 146 -19.68 -5.53 8.29
C PRO A 146 -20.37 -6.86 7.97
N SER A 147 -21.67 -6.87 7.62
CA SER A 147 -22.43 -8.10 7.33
C SER A 147 -21.90 -8.88 6.13
N VAL A 148 -21.28 -8.19 5.16
CA VAL A 148 -20.74 -8.78 3.94
C VAL A 148 -19.40 -8.16 3.58
N CYS A 149 -18.38 -9.00 3.39
CA CYS A 149 -17.12 -8.58 2.81
C CYS A 149 -17.21 -8.56 1.27
N LEU A 150 -17.09 -7.37 0.68
CA LEU A 150 -16.86 -7.20 -0.76
C LEU A 150 -15.40 -7.54 -1.07
N ARG A 151 -15.19 -8.32 -2.13
CA ARG A 151 -13.87 -8.78 -2.59
C ARG A 151 -13.69 -8.37 -4.04
N ASN A 152 -12.94 -7.30 -4.27
CA ASN A 152 -12.67 -6.80 -5.62
C ASN A 152 -11.23 -7.15 -6.01
N SER A 153 -11.06 -7.60 -7.25
CA SER A 153 -9.76 -7.92 -7.84
C SER A 153 -9.65 -7.30 -9.22
N TYR A 154 -8.50 -6.72 -9.51
CA TYR A 154 -8.19 -6.03 -10.76
C TYR A 154 -6.90 -6.60 -11.32
N GLN A 155 -6.94 -7.14 -12.54
CA GLN A 155 -5.81 -7.81 -13.16
C GLN A 155 -5.38 -7.08 -14.43
N TYR A 156 -4.08 -6.87 -14.56
CA TYR A 156 -3.48 -6.13 -15.67
C TYR A 156 -2.52 -7.04 -16.40
N SER A 157 -2.86 -7.35 -17.66
CA SER A 157 -2.09 -8.27 -18.51
C SER A 157 -0.74 -7.71 -18.97
N LYS A 158 -0.50 -6.41 -18.79
CA LYS A 158 0.74 -5.72 -19.12
C LYS A 158 0.86 -4.39 -18.38
N PHE A 159 2.07 -3.88 -18.31
CA PHE A 159 2.38 -2.55 -17.81
C PHE A 159 2.21 -1.50 -18.91
N LYS A 160 1.83 -0.28 -18.49
CA LYS A 160 1.81 0.92 -19.32
C LYS A 160 2.92 1.83 -18.83
N SER A 161 3.86 2.18 -19.71
CA SER A 161 5.03 3.00 -19.35
C SER A 161 4.61 4.33 -18.72
N GLY A 162 5.24 4.67 -17.59
CA GLY A 162 5.01 5.92 -16.87
C GLY A 162 3.69 6.00 -16.12
N ILE A 163 2.92 4.92 -16.07
CA ILE A 163 1.60 4.88 -15.43
C ILE A 163 1.60 3.83 -14.31
N GLY A 164 1.09 4.24 -13.16
CA GLY A 164 0.72 3.37 -12.05
C GLY A 164 -0.80 3.34 -11.86
N HIS A 165 -1.31 2.26 -11.30
CA HIS A 165 -2.70 2.17 -10.84
C HIS A 165 -2.73 2.28 -9.33
N CYS A 166 -3.59 3.17 -8.84
CA CYS A 166 -3.69 3.56 -7.44
C CYS A 166 -4.99 3.06 -6.82
N ILE A 167 -4.89 2.50 -5.62
CA ILE A 167 -6.03 2.29 -4.71
C ILE A 167 -5.65 2.73 -3.30
N HIS A 168 -6.64 3.22 -2.56
CA HIS A 168 -6.48 3.64 -1.17
C HIS A 168 -7.59 3.08 -0.27
N THR A 169 -7.46 3.26 1.04
CA THR A 169 -8.40 2.69 2.01
C THR A 169 -9.70 3.48 2.11
N TYR A 170 -9.67 4.82 2.02
CA TYR A 170 -10.86 5.64 2.29
C TYR A 170 -11.14 6.66 1.21
N ASN A 171 -12.42 6.87 0.87
CA ASN A 171 -12.84 7.90 -0.08
C ASN A 171 -13.20 9.22 0.61
N SER A 172 -13.76 9.15 1.82
CA SER A 172 -14.29 10.32 2.52
C SER A 172 -14.47 10.03 4.00
N GLU A 173 -14.91 11.05 4.73
CA GLU A 173 -15.28 10.95 6.13
C GLU A 173 -16.66 11.54 6.37
N GLN A 174 -17.47 10.87 7.18
CA GLN A 174 -18.79 11.33 7.59
C GLN A 174 -18.96 11.14 9.09
N ASN A 175 -19.22 12.23 9.82
CA ASN A 175 -19.43 12.21 11.28
C ASN A 175 -18.30 11.49 12.05
N GLY A 176 -17.05 11.66 11.64
CA GLY A 176 -15.89 11.00 12.27
C GLY A 176 -15.61 9.58 11.77
N VAL A 177 -16.48 9.01 10.93
CA VAL A 177 -16.35 7.65 10.39
C VAL A 177 -15.80 7.70 8.97
N LEU A 178 -14.68 7.00 8.76
CA LEU A 178 -14.05 6.88 7.45
C LEU A 178 -14.84 5.92 6.55
N LYS A 179 -15.20 6.39 5.35
CA LYS A 179 -15.92 5.61 4.35
C LYS A 179 -14.93 4.88 3.44
N PRO A 180 -15.15 3.58 3.15
CA PRO A 180 -14.22 2.80 2.34
C PRO A 180 -14.10 3.37 0.92
N PHE A 181 -12.97 3.11 0.27
CA PHE A 181 -12.77 3.48 -1.14
C PHE A 181 -13.81 2.82 -2.06
N GLU A 182 -14.28 3.56 -3.07
CA GLU A 182 -15.24 3.12 -4.08
C GLU A 182 -14.76 3.42 -5.49
N GLY A 183 -15.21 2.62 -6.45
CA GLY A 183 -14.77 2.68 -7.83
C GLY A 183 -13.58 1.77 -8.12
N ASP A 184 -13.01 1.96 -9.30
CA ASP A 184 -11.90 1.19 -9.84
C ASP A 184 -10.55 1.86 -9.54
N PRO A 185 -9.43 1.11 -9.58
CA PRO A 185 -8.11 1.71 -9.52
C PRO A 185 -7.94 2.78 -10.60
N PHE A 186 -7.36 3.92 -10.24
CA PHE A 186 -7.18 5.04 -11.14
C PHE A 186 -5.70 5.24 -11.51
N GLU A 187 -5.46 5.77 -12.71
CA GLU A 187 -4.11 6.00 -13.22
C GLU A 187 -3.45 7.22 -12.53
N VAL A 188 -2.17 7.07 -12.20
CA VAL A 188 -1.32 8.12 -11.61
C VAL A 188 0.08 8.08 -12.26
N PRO A 189 0.81 9.22 -12.32
CA PRO A 189 2.10 9.27 -12.98
C PRO A 189 3.19 8.55 -12.19
N LEU A 190 4.11 7.91 -12.91
CA LEU A 190 5.36 7.39 -12.38
C LEU A 190 6.53 8.00 -13.15
N PHE A 191 7.70 8.03 -12.51
CA PHE A 191 8.92 8.64 -13.04
C PHE A 191 10.07 7.63 -13.07
N ASP A 192 11.15 7.93 -13.80
CA ASP A 192 12.30 7.04 -13.91
C ASP A 192 13.20 7.04 -12.67
N SER A 193 13.02 7.99 -11.75
CA SER A 193 13.75 8.07 -10.48
C SER A 193 12.84 7.71 -9.30
N ASN A 194 13.30 6.78 -8.45
CA ASN A 194 12.59 6.41 -7.22
C ASN A 194 12.52 7.59 -6.22
N ASN A 195 13.53 8.47 -6.22
CA ASN A 195 13.55 9.70 -5.44
C ASN A 195 12.54 10.71 -5.95
N GLU A 196 12.45 10.90 -7.27
CA GLU A 196 11.45 11.79 -7.87
C GLU A 196 10.03 11.31 -7.58
N ILE A 197 9.76 10.01 -7.69
CA ILE A 197 8.48 9.42 -7.25
C ILE A 197 8.24 9.69 -5.77
N ALA A 198 9.23 9.41 -4.91
CA ALA A 198 9.09 9.60 -3.48
C ALA A 198 8.73 11.05 -3.13
N ASP A 199 9.46 12.01 -3.70
CA ASP A 199 9.26 13.44 -3.44
C ASP A 199 7.93 13.94 -4.03
N PHE A 200 7.60 13.54 -5.27
CA PHE A 200 6.34 13.90 -5.93
C PHE A 200 5.13 13.57 -5.06
N TYR A 201 5.05 12.34 -4.55
CA TYR A 201 3.93 11.92 -3.71
C TYR A 201 4.05 12.49 -2.29
N TRP A 202 5.25 12.47 -1.68
CA TRP A 202 5.46 12.93 -0.31
C TRP A 202 5.09 14.39 -0.09
N GLU A 203 5.35 15.25 -1.08
CA GLU A 203 5.02 16.68 -1.02
C GLU A 203 3.53 16.96 -1.18
N ARG A 204 2.79 16.07 -1.84
CA ARG A 204 1.35 16.25 -2.15
C ARG A 204 0.42 15.57 -1.16
N ILE A 205 0.90 14.57 -0.42
CA ILE A 205 0.11 13.97 0.67
C ILE A 205 -0.02 15.00 1.80
N ASN A 206 -1.22 15.06 2.40
CA ASN A 206 -1.52 15.95 3.52
C ASN A 206 -0.40 15.92 4.59
N ALA A 207 0.20 17.08 4.84
CA ALA A 207 1.39 17.20 5.68
C ALA A 207 1.14 16.88 7.16
N GLU A 208 -0.08 17.10 7.66
CA GLU A 208 -0.46 16.80 9.04
C GLU A 208 -0.55 15.29 9.25
N ASN A 209 -1.11 14.59 8.27
CA ASN A 209 -1.51 13.18 8.38
C ASN A 209 -0.49 12.18 7.79
N LYS A 210 0.43 12.59 6.91
CA LYS A 210 1.46 11.68 6.37
C LYS A 210 2.36 11.14 7.49
N ILE A 211 2.72 9.86 7.41
CA ILE A 211 3.57 9.19 8.40
C ILE A 211 4.80 8.59 7.75
N ALA A 212 4.63 7.75 6.74
CA ALA A 212 5.73 7.15 6.01
C ALA A 212 5.33 6.83 4.58
N LEU A 213 6.30 6.89 3.67
CA LEU A 213 6.17 6.53 2.27
C LEU A 213 7.37 5.64 1.88
N LEU A 214 7.11 4.62 1.10
CA LEU A 214 8.12 3.78 0.47
C LEU A 214 7.88 3.72 -1.04
N VAL A 215 8.97 3.70 -1.79
CA VAL A 215 9.02 3.36 -3.21
C VAL A 215 9.94 2.16 -3.36
N LYS A 216 9.46 1.12 -4.02
CA LYS A 216 10.25 -0.06 -4.40
C LYS A 216 10.35 -0.10 -5.92
N PHE A 217 11.58 -0.12 -6.41
CA PHE A 217 11.91 -0.41 -7.80
C PHE A 217 12.35 -1.87 -7.92
N ILE A 218 11.94 -2.51 -9.00
CA ILE A 218 12.35 -3.86 -9.38
C ILE A 218 12.85 -3.76 -10.82
N ASN A 219 14.14 -3.98 -11.04
CA ASN A 219 14.73 -3.89 -12.36
C ASN A 219 14.18 -4.99 -13.29
N VAL A 220 13.76 -4.62 -14.49
CA VAL A 220 13.10 -5.53 -15.43
C VAL A 220 14.07 -6.57 -16.02
N SER A 221 15.36 -6.25 -16.14
CA SER A 221 16.33 -7.15 -16.78
C SER A 221 16.98 -8.12 -15.81
N ASN A 222 17.27 -7.69 -14.58
CA ASN A 222 18.03 -8.50 -13.61
C ASN A 222 17.33 -8.71 -12.26
N GLN A 223 16.12 -8.17 -12.08
CA GLN A 223 15.31 -8.25 -10.86
C GLN A 223 15.91 -7.59 -9.61
N ASP A 224 16.97 -6.78 -9.76
CA ASP A 224 17.54 -6.02 -8.64
C ASP A 224 16.48 -5.09 -8.02
N ILE A 225 16.44 -5.08 -6.68
CA ILE A 225 15.47 -4.30 -5.92
C ILE A 225 16.15 -3.07 -5.31
N GLN A 226 15.50 -1.92 -5.44
CA GLN A 226 15.92 -0.68 -4.79
C GLN A 226 14.77 -0.08 -4.00
N PHE A 227 15.06 0.42 -2.80
CA PHE A 227 14.09 1.07 -1.94
C PHE A 227 14.41 2.54 -1.74
N GLN A 228 13.37 3.37 -1.74
CA GLN A 228 13.43 4.73 -1.24
C GLN A 228 12.35 4.92 -0.18
N ILE A 229 12.76 5.26 1.05
CA ILE A 229 11.85 5.45 2.18
C ILE A 229 11.90 6.92 2.62
N ARG A 230 10.73 7.45 2.99
CA ARG A 230 10.54 8.74 3.67
C ARG A 230 9.73 8.47 4.94
N ASN A 231 10.30 8.74 6.11
CA ASN A 231 9.56 8.71 7.37
C ASN A 231 9.42 10.14 7.88
N LYS A 232 8.21 10.53 8.34
CA LYS A 232 7.97 11.86 8.94
C LYS A 232 8.73 12.01 10.24
N HIS A 233 8.82 10.94 11.00
CA HIS A 233 9.58 10.84 12.23
C HIS A 233 10.60 9.72 12.07
N SER A 234 11.87 10.01 12.32
CA SER A 234 12.93 9.01 12.41
C SER A 234 13.15 8.60 13.86
N THR A 235 13.56 7.36 14.08
CA THR A 235 14.12 6.95 15.37
C THR A 235 15.41 7.74 15.59
N ASN A 236 15.46 8.62 16.60
CA ASN A 236 16.72 9.18 17.06
C ASN A 236 17.51 8.06 17.78
N GLY A 237 18.69 7.74 17.27
CA GLY A 237 19.67 6.79 17.85
C GLY A 237 19.62 5.39 17.23
N THR A 238 20.70 4.74 16.80
CA THR A 238 22.14 4.96 16.97
C THR A 238 22.81 4.13 15.86
N LEU A 239 23.79 4.68 15.12
CA LEU A 239 24.81 3.88 14.42
C LEU A 239 25.79 3.32 15.45
#